data_AF-A0A3M5U9E3-F1
#
_entry.id   AF-A0A3M5U9E3-F1
#
_cell.length_a   1.000
_cell.length_b   1.000
_cell.length_c   1.000
_cell.angle_alpha   90.00
_cell.angle_beta   90.00
_cell.angle_gamma   90.00
#
_symmetry.space_group_name_H-M   'P 1'
#
loop_
_entity.id
_entity.type
_entity.pdbx_description
1 polymer ?
#
loop_
_entity_poly.entity_id
_entity_poly.type
_entity_poly.pdbx_seq_one_letter_code
_entity_poly.pdbx_strand_id
1 'polypeptide(L)'
;MANAVKPGVFDLDDIDHFSTRAASFFLGLPGPRRPKQAFDVMVAAARKLAHELDGELKDDQRSVMTAQTIEHYRQRIVEFERRALTQRRG
;
A
#
# COMPACT_ATOMS: atom_id res chain seq x y z
N MET A 1 -0.67 7.23 1.36
CA MET A 1 0.00 6.82 2.61
C MET A 1 -0.53 7.70 3.73
N ALA A 2 -0.60 7.19 4.96
CA ALA A 2 -1.02 7.96 6.13
C ALA A 2 -0.23 7.53 7.37
N ASN A 3 -0.13 8.44 8.33
CA ASN A 3 0.37 8.14 9.68
C ASN A 3 -0.67 7.31 10.44
N ALA A 4 -0.26 6.29 11.19
CA ALA A 4 -1.16 5.49 12.01
C ALA A 4 -1.62 6.23 13.29
N VAL A 5 -0.97 7.34 13.65
CA VAL A 5 -1.35 8.21 14.77
C VAL A 5 -2.31 9.30 14.27
N LYS A 6 -3.42 9.53 14.98
CA LYS A 6 -4.36 10.62 14.66
C LYS A 6 -3.61 11.97 14.73
N PRO A 7 -3.80 12.89 13.76
CA PRO A 7 -4.87 12.93 12.77
C PRO A 7 -4.57 12.20 11.44
N GLY A 8 -3.46 11.46 11.35
CA GLY A 8 -3.11 10.64 10.18
C GLY A 8 -2.23 11.35 9.14
N VAL A 9 -1.77 12.56 9.44
CA VAL A 9 -0.89 13.37 8.58
C VAL A 9 0.57 13.29 9.03
N PHE A 10 1.46 13.67 8.12
CA PHE A 10 2.86 13.95 8.42
C PHE A 10 3.06 15.45 8.34
N ASP A 11 3.62 16.03 9.39
CA ASP A 11 4.09 17.41 9.34
C ASP A 11 5.47 17.40 8.69
N LEU A 12 5.60 18.09 7.55
CA LEU A 12 6.86 18.12 6.80
C LEU A 12 7.87 19.08 7.41
N ASP A 13 7.40 20.08 8.16
CA ASP A 13 8.28 21.07 8.80
C ASP A 13 9.02 20.48 10.01
N ASP A 14 8.47 19.41 10.61
CA ASP A 14 9.05 18.71 11.77
C ASP A 14 9.39 17.23 11.48
N ILE A 15 9.53 16.87 10.20
CA ILE A 15 9.72 15.46 9.83
C ILE A 15 11.05 14.86 10.33
N ASP A 16 12.06 15.70 10.54
CA ASP A 16 13.37 15.28 11.04
C ASP A 16 13.33 14.82 12.51
N HIS A 17 12.41 15.35 13.32
CA HIS A 17 12.20 14.92 14.72
C HIS A 17 10.96 14.03 14.89
N PHE A 18 10.24 13.80 13.79
CA PHE A 18 9.01 13.04 13.80
C PHE A 18 9.27 11.55 14.05
N SER A 19 8.47 10.96 14.95
CA SER A 19 8.40 9.52 15.13
C SER A 19 6.95 9.05 15.05
N THR A 20 6.75 7.89 14.44
CA THR A 20 5.45 7.23 14.44
C THR A 20 5.60 5.74 14.66
N ARG A 21 4.60 5.16 15.33
CA ARG A 21 4.51 3.71 15.56
C ARG A 21 4.26 2.93 14.28
N ALA A 22 3.61 3.54 13.29
CA ALA A 22 3.35 2.90 12.01
C ALA A 22 2.94 3.92 10.94
N ALA A 23 3.19 3.56 9.69
CA ALA A 23 2.63 4.20 8.53
C ALA A 23 1.87 3.19 7.67
N SER A 24 0.78 3.62 7.06
CA SER A 24 -0.06 2.76 6.24
C SER A 24 -0.03 3.21 4.79
N PHE A 25 0.16 2.26 3.88
CA PHE A 25 0.10 2.46 2.44
C PHE A 25 -1.24 1.94 1.90
N PHE A 26 -1.82 2.68 0.97
CA PHE A 26 -3.13 2.36 0.41
C PHE A 26 -3.11 2.59 -1.10
N LEU A 27 -3.81 1.71 -1.83
CA LEU A 27 -4.04 1.84 -3.26
C LEU A 27 -5.54 1.67 -3.53
N GLY A 28 -6.23 2.76 -3.84
CA GLY A 28 -7.66 2.75 -4.17
C GLY A 28 -7.92 2.28 -5.60
N LEU A 29 -8.97 1.49 -5.80
CA LEU A 29 -9.47 1.06 -7.12
C LEU A 29 -10.96 1.39 -7.28
N PRO A 30 -11.39 2.01 -8.39
CA PRO A 30 -10.56 2.50 -9.49
C PRO A 30 -9.67 3.68 -9.05
N GLY A 31 -8.54 3.88 -9.72
CA GLY A 31 -7.61 4.96 -9.37
C GLY A 31 -6.46 5.05 -10.36
N PRO A 32 -5.36 4.32 -10.17
CA PRO A 32 -4.23 4.33 -11.11
C PRO A 32 -4.63 3.87 -12.52
N ARG A 33 -4.03 4.47 -13.56
CA ARG A 33 -4.15 3.97 -14.95
C ARG A 33 -3.59 2.55 -15.13
N ARG A 34 -2.62 2.16 -14.29
CA ARG A 34 -1.98 0.85 -14.30
C ARG A 34 -1.92 0.28 -12.88
N PRO A 35 -3.05 -0.26 -12.37
CA PRO A 35 -3.17 -0.73 -10.99
C PRO A 35 -2.07 -1.70 -10.52
N LYS A 36 -1.73 -2.71 -11.32
CA LYS A 36 -0.64 -3.66 -11.00
C LYS A 36 0.71 -2.96 -10.79
N GLN A 37 1.10 -2.10 -11.72
CA GLN A 37 2.38 -1.39 -11.65
C GLN A 37 2.40 -0.44 -10.44
N ALA A 38 1.29 0.26 -10.17
CA ALA A 38 1.17 1.11 -8.99
C ALA A 38 1.28 0.31 -7.69
N PHE A 39 0.72 -0.89 -7.64
CA PHE A 39 0.86 -1.79 -6.50
C PHE A 39 2.30 -2.27 -6.30
N ASP A 40 2.99 -2.68 -7.37
CA ASP A 40 4.39 -3.11 -7.28
C ASP A 40 5.30 -1.98 -6.78
N VAL A 41 5.09 -0.75 -7.27
CA VAL A 41 5.80 0.44 -6.78
C VAL A 41 5.48 0.73 -5.31
N MET A 42 4.21 0.61 -4.91
CA MET A 42 3.81 0.79 -3.50
C MET A 42 4.48 -0.23 -2.58
N VAL A 43 4.52 -1.50 -2.97
CA VAL A 43 5.20 -2.56 -2.20
C VAL A 43 6.70 -2.29 -2.11
N ALA A 44 7.34 -1.88 -3.21
CA ALA A 44 8.75 -1.53 -3.22
C ALA A 44 9.05 -0.36 -2.27
N ALA A 45 8.24 0.70 -2.30
CA ALA A 45 8.38 1.86 -1.42
C ALA A 45 8.19 1.47 0.06
N ALA A 46 7.16 0.66 0.36
CA ALA A 46 6.89 0.21 1.72
C ALA A 46 8.01 -0.70 2.27
N ARG A 47 8.57 -1.59 1.44
CA ARG A 47 9.72 -2.43 1.81
C ARG A 47 10.96 -1.60 2.08
N LYS A 48 11.24 -0.61 1.22
CA LYS A 48 12.38 0.30 1.40
C LYS A 48 12.25 1.07 2.70
N LEU A 49 11.09 1.65 2.98
CA LEU A 49 10.84 2.39 4.21
C LEU A 49 10.97 1.51 5.46
N ALA A 50 10.42 0.29 5.42
CA ALA A 50 10.57 -0.66 6.51
C ALA A 50 12.04 -0.99 6.78
N HIS A 51 12.83 -1.21 5.73
CA HIS A 51 14.27 -1.46 5.86
C HIS A 51 15.03 -0.25 6.41
N GLU A 52 14.76 0.97 5.93
CA GLU A 52 15.44 2.20 6.38
C GLU A 52 15.13 2.56 7.84
N LEU A 53 13.96 2.15 8.35
CA LEU A 53 13.50 2.43 9.71
C LEU A 53 13.61 1.24 10.67
N ASP A 54 14.27 0.15 10.26
CA ASP A 54 14.35 -1.13 11.00
C ASP A 54 12.96 -1.62 11.47
N GLY A 55 11.96 -1.45 10.60
CA GLY A 55 10.57 -1.78 10.83
C GLY A 55 10.11 -3.04 10.11
N GLU A 56 8.90 -3.50 10.44
CA GLU A 56 8.29 -4.68 9.83
C GLU A 56 7.19 -4.29 8.84
N LEU A 57 7.21 -4.89 7.64
CA LEU A 57 6.12 -4.74 6.70
C LEU A 57 4.97 -5.70 7.04
N LYS A 58 3.78 -5.15 7.27
CA LYS A 58 2.56 -5.90 7.59
C LYS A 58 1.49 -5.78 6.51
N ASP A 59 0.63 -6.78 6.41
CA ASP A 59 -0.58 -6.76 5.58
C ASP A 59 -1.77 -6.07 6.30
N ASP A 60 -2.95 -6.09 5.67
CA ASP A 60 -4.18 -5.48 6.22
C ASP A 60 -4.68 -6.14 7.50
N GLN A 61 -4.25 -7.39 7.77
CA GLN A 61 -4.55 -8.13 8.99
C GLN A 61 -3.45 -7.99 10.05
N ARG A 62 -2.47 -7.10 9.85
CA ARG A 62 -1.29 -6.90 10.71
C ARG A 62 -0.39 -8.14 10.81
N SER A 63 -0.50 -9.05 9.85
CA SER A 63 0.36 -10.21 9.70
C SER A 63 1.58 -9.88 8.84
N VAL A 64 2.64 -10.69 8.93
CA VAL A 64 3.88 -10.46 8.16
C VAL A 64 3.57 -10.45 6.66
N MET A 65 4.05 -9.43 5.96
CA MET A 65 3.88 -9.32 4.51
C MET A 65 4.83 -10.29 3.79
N THR A 66 4.28 -11.40 3.29
CA THR A 66 5.01 -12.46 2.58
C THR A 66 4.90 -12.29 1.06
N ALA A 67 5.67 -13.09 0.31
CA ALA A 67 5.50 -13.18 -1.13
C ALA A 67 4.10 -13.69 -1.52
N GLN A 68 3.52 -14.58 -0.72
CA GLN A 68 2.17 -15.12 -0.93
C GLN A 68 1.10 -14.05 -0.75
N THR A 69 1.18 -13.23 0.31
CA THR A 69 0.20 -12.15 0.52
C THR A 69 0.31 -11.06 -0.54
N ILE A 70 1.53 -10.74 -1.00
CA ILE A 70 1.74 -9.84 -2.15
C ILE A 70 1.06 -10.39 -3.40
N GLU A 71 1.27 -11.66 -3.72
CA GLU A 71 0.67 -12.25 -4.93
C GLU A 71 -0.85 -12.31 -4.81
N HIS A 72 -1.38 -12.61 -3.63
CA HIS A 72 -2.81 -12.55 -3.35
C HIS A 72 -3.40 -11.17 -3.69
N TYR A 73 -2.75 -10.07 -3.28
CA TYR A 73 -3.20 -8.72 -3.66
C TYR A 73 -3.09 -8.47 -5.16
N ARG A 74 -2.05 -8.96 -5.85
CA ARG A 74 -1.95 -8.85 -7.31
C ARG A 74 -3.12 -9.53 -8.02
N GLN A 75 -3.55 -10.70 -7.54
CA GLN A 75 -4.70 -11.41 -8.09
C GLN A 75 -6.01 -10.63 -7.87
N ARG A 76 -6.21 -10.04 -6.67
CA ARG A 76 -7.36 -9.16 -6.40
C ARG A 76 -7.44 -7.99 -7.37
N ILE A 77 -6.29 -7.40 -7.75
CA ILE A 77 -6.23 -6.33 -8.75
C ILE A 77 -6.65 -6.84 -10.14
N VAL A 78 -6.14 -7.99 -10.57
CA VAL A 78 -6.53 -8.61 -11.86
C VAL A 78 -8.02 -8.85 -11.91
N GLU A 79 -8.59 -9.43 -10.86
CA GLU A 79 -10.02 -9.71 -10.79
C GLU A 79 -10.85 -8.44 -10.88
N PHE A 80 -10.44 -7.37 -10.18
CA PHE A 80 -11.08 -6.08 -10.27
C PHE A 80 -11.07 -5.54 -11.71
N GLU A 81 -9.92 -5.55 -12.38
CA GLU A 81 -9.79 -5.10 -13.77
C GLU A 81 -10.65 -5.93 -14.72
N ARG A 82 -10.67 -7.26 -14.55
CA ARG A 82 -11.51 -8.17 -15.34
C ARG A 82 -13.00 -7.86 -15.19
N ARG A 83 -13.48 -7.66 -13.95
CA ARG A 83 -14.90 -7.33 -13.68
C ARG A 83 -15.28 -5.98 -14.29
N ALA A 84 -14.41 -4.98 -14.17
CA ALA A 84 -14.64 -3.64 -14.74
C ALA A 84 -14.73 -3.66 -16.28
N LEU A 85 -13.95 -4.52 -16.95
CA LEU A 85 -14.02 -4.71 -18.41
C LEU A 85 -15.34 -5.35 -18.85
N THR A 86 -15.85 -6.33 -18.10
CA THR A 86 -17.14 -6.96 -18.41
C THR A 86 -18.31 -5.99 -18.22
N GLN A 87 -18.29 -5.17 -17.17
CA GLN A 87 -19.36 -4.19 -16.90
C GLN A 87 -19.40 -3.03 -17.90
N ARG A 88 -18.27 -2.67 -18.51
CA ARG A 88 -18.20 -1.64 -19.56
C ARG A 88 -18.71 -2.08 -20.93
N ARG A 89 -18.93 -3.39 -21.11
CA ARG A 89 -19.38 -3.99 -22.37
C ARG A 89 -20.89 -4.33 -22.38
N GLY A 90 -21.57 -4.13 -21.26
CA GLY A 90 -23.02 -4.32 -21.12
C GLY A 90 -23.80 -3.02 -21.17
#